data_AF-A0A1X7UGL2-F1
#
_entry.id   AF-A0A1X7UGL2-F1
#
_cell.length_a   1.000
_cell.length_b   1.000
_cell.length_c   1.000
_cell.angle_alpha   90.00
_cell.angle_beta   90.00
_cell.angle_gamma   90.00
#
_symmetry.space_group_name_H-M   'P 1'
#
loop_
_entity.id
_entity.type
_entity.pdbx_description
1 polymer ?
#
loop_
_entity_poly.entity_id
_entity_poly.type
_entity_poly.pdbx_seq_one_letter_code
_entity_poly.pdbx_strand_id
1 'polypeptide(L)'
;MATFTKCSVRFDWKVDDDEVSEQLWEIFVSRGCRVERTTPTPPVGSKPRLLRRLTSSVLYDYFDEDGKSPLIKAAELNYLKTAFSLLLFGSSPDSQDQTTGDTPLHIATCTGNVVLVKGLLACNADPLITNKLGKTPIDVAREMSSELSLTPSFMDAVAHVFSLASSSERTASGPELAQIEKALTKAVELQAKSHEYFAEHPDVPPKNSGSSGAFLLSVDGGGVRAFNVTNALINIEERIMQLDPKAKNLYHYFDYVAGTSSGGIAACALPYLKVDGYSGRAIVHRGAVNVFGGPFPERGERMDRFLQDIFTKERVMADLDIDCRVIVTSALGNVSPYKLHLLTSYGEPRDGLAGPTERKVWESCRVSTAAPTYFPLLDDLKLLDGGLICNNPTVDSMAEIIQQVKKEGMCVDFGCVVSIGTGATKPQEIGDVEIFLPNPSSIFKNVTKNLQALGNLTQHFLNEVMQSDGQEIIRAQSFCDAFGCPYFRLTPPLAEDVPLDCSDPAKLIEMLYNTQMYYLDNPQMIDDVAKTLLSK
;
A
#
# COMPACT_ATOMS: atom_id res chain seq x y z
N MET A 1 -10.17 -31.42 1.47
CA MET A 1 -9.33 -31.54 2.68
C MET A 1 -7.90 -31.83 2.24
N ALA A 2 -7.05 -30.81 2.19
CA ALA A 2 -5.62 -30.98 1.98
C ALA A 2 -4.94 -30.99 3.36
N THR A 3 -4.29 -32.09 3.70
CA THR A 3 -3.47 -32.22 4.92
C THR A 3 -2.12 -31.56 4.68
N PHE A 4 -1.92 -30.37 5.26
CA PHE A 4 -0.65 -29.64 5.23
C PHE A 4 0.31 -30.20 6.28
N THR A 5 1.04 -31.26 5.94
CA THR A 5 2.32 -31.58 6.60
C THR A 5 3.40 -30.64 6.06
N LYS A 6 4.15 -29.97 6.95
CA LYS A 6 5.40 -29.19 6.71
C LYS A 6 5.90 -29.23 5.23
N CYS A 7 5.33 -28.41 4.36
CA CYS A 7 5.78 -28.31 2.97
C CYS A 7 6.73 -27.12 2.86
N SER A 8 8.03 -27.40 2.69
CA SER A 8 8.95 -26.45 2.06
C SER A 8 8.47 -26.22 0.64
N VAL A 9 8.06 -24.98 0.30
CA VAL A 9 7.86 -24.60 -1.10
C VAL A 9 9.22 -24.69 -1.79
N ARG A 10 9.29 -25.27 -2.98
CA ARG A 10 10.50 -25.23 -3.83
C ARG A 10 10.19 -24.32 -5.01
N PHE A 11 10.97 -23.27 -5.18
CA PHE A 11 10.90 -22.42 -6.38
C PHE A 11 11.76 -23.04 -7.48
N ASP A 12 11.26 -23.03 -8.71
CA ASP A 12 12.10 -23.27 -9.88
C ASP A 12 12.76 -21.96 -10.29
N TRP A 13 14.01 -21.74 -9.89
CA TRP A 13 14.76 -20.52 -10.23
C TRP A 13 15.28 -20.49 -11.67
N LYS A 14 14.98 -21.52 -12.48
CA LYS A 14 15.40 -21.58 -13.89
C LYS A 14 14.41 -20.91 -14.84
N VAL A 15 13.21 -20.60 -14.36
CA VAL A 15 12.21 -19.85 -15.12
C VAL A 15 12.44 -18.34 -14.98
N ASP A 16 11.68 -17.55 -15.74
CA ASP A 16 11.77 -16.10 -15.68
C ASP A 16 11.12 -15.51 -14.41
N ASP A 17 11.38 -14.23 -14.19
CA ASP A 17 10.93 -13.46 -13.01
C ASP A 17 9.39 -13.41 -12.89
N ASP A 18 8.66 -13.46 -14.00
CA ASP A 18 7.19 -13.39 -14.02
C ASP A 18 6.58 -14.74 -13.60
N GLU A 19 7.13 -15.86 -14.06
CA GLU A 19 6.63 -17.19 -13.71
C GLU A 19 6.87 -17.54 -12.22
N VAL A 20 8.01 -17.14 -11.64
CA VAL A 20 8.24 -17.31 -10.18
C VAL A 20 7.26 -16.45 -9.37
N SER A 21 6.95 -15.24 -9.85
CA SER A 21 6.00 -14.33 -9.18
C SER A 21 4.57 -14.88 -9.17
N GLU A 22 4.15 -15.59 -10.21
CA GLU A 22 2.84 -16.27 -10.25
C GLU A 22 2.76 -17.43 -9.25
N GLN A 23 3.80 -18.26 -9.15
CA GLN A 23 3.85 -19.37 -8.17
C GLN A 23 3.66 -18.85 -6.73
N LEU A 24 4.26 -17.71 -6.39
CA LEU A 24 4.12 -17.08 -5.08
C LEU A 24 2.67 -16.72 -4.74
N TRP A 25 1.92 -16.23 -5.73
CA TRP A 25 0.53 -15.84 -5.55
C TRP A 25 -0.39 -17.04 -5.32
N GLU A 26 -0.23 -18.11 -6.10
CA GLU A 26 -1.02 -19.34 -5.92
C GLU A 26 -0.91 -19.86 -4.48
N ILE A 27 0.31 -19.79 -3.93
CA ILE A 27 0.57 -20.17 -2.55
C ILE A 27 -0.12 -19.20 -1.56
N PHE A 28 -0.04 -17.88 -1.79
CA PHE A 28 -0.69 -16.89 -0.92
C PHE A 28 -2.22 -17.05 -0.87
N VAL A 29 -2.86 -17.28 -2.01
CA VAL A 29 -4.32 -17.54 -2.10
C VAL A 29 -4.69 -18.84 -1.42
N SER A 30 -3.91 -19.91 -1.61
CA SER A 30 -4.18 -21.21 -0.97
C SER A 30 -4.26 -21.14 0.56
N ARG A 31 -3.74 -20.05 1.15
CA ARG A 31 -3.70 -19.77 2.59
C ARG A 31 -4.71 -18.71 3.05
N GLY A 32 -5.61 -18.27 2.17
CA GLY A 32 -6.61 -17.26 2.48
C GLY A 32 -6.02 -15.86 2.67
N CYS A 33 -5.00 -15.51 1.88
CA CYS A 33 -4.37 -14.19 1.87
C CYS A 33 -3.74 -13.77 3.20
N ARG A 34 -3.19 -14.73 3.96
CA ARG A 34 -2.48 -14.49 5.21
C ARG A 34 -0.97 -14.53 5.02
N VAL A 35 -0.30 -13.47 5.45
CA VAL A 35 1.16 -13.41 5.54
C VAL A 35 1.62 -14.00 6.87
N GLU A 36 2.43 -15.05 6.84
CA GLU A 36 3.02 -15.63 8.05
C GLU A 36 4.47 -15.14 8.21
N ARG A 37 4.79 -14.53 9.37
CA ARG A 37 6.14 -14.00 9.64
C ARG A 37 6.79 -14.67 10.83
N THR A 38 8.11 -14.87 10.73
CA THR A 38 8.94 -15.30 11.86
C THR A 38 9.59 -14.11 12.55
N THR A 39 9.88 -14.27 13.84
CA THR A 39 10.91 -13.47 14.51
C THR A 39 12.27 -14.13 14.24
N PRO A 40 13.27 -13.41 13.70
CA PRO A 40 14.66 -13.79 13.92
C PRO A 40 14.90 -13.74 15.44
N THR A 41 15.56 -14.75 16.00
CA THR A 41 16.10 -14.60 17.36
C THR A 41 17.09 -13.42 17.33
N PRO A 42 16.91 -12.37 18.14
CA PRO A 42 17.79 -11.22 18.08
C PRO A 42 19.22 -11.64 18.45
N PRO A 43 20.25 -11.19 17.71
CA PRO A 43 21.63 -11.33 18.17
C PRO A 43 21.77 -10.60 19.51
N VAL A 44 22.46 -11.23 20.45
CA VAL A 44 22.67 -10.74 21.81
C VAL A 44 23.28 -9.33 21.74
N GLY A 45 22.52 -8.30 22.17
CA GLY A 45 22.95 -6.89 22.15
C GLY A 45 22.23 -5.98 21.15
N SER A 46 21.29 -6.50 20.35
CA SER A 46 20.47 -5.66 19.46
C SER A 46 19.35 -4.91 20.23
N LYS A 47 19.15 -3.63 19.88
CA LYS A 47 18.04 -2.81 20.40
C LYS A 47 16.69 -3.49 20.09
N PRO A 48 15.66 -3.29 20.93
CA PRO A 48 14.37 -3.96 20.75
C PRO A 48 13.78 -3.66 19.37
N ARG A 49 13.60 -4.71 18.57
CA ARG A 49 12.89 -4.66 17.29
C ARG A 49 11.38 -4.59 17.53
N LEU A 50 10.68 -4.03 16.56
CA LEU A 50 9.24 -4.14 16.36
C LEU A 50 8.76 -5.59 16.58
N LEU A 51 8.05 -5.83 17.68
CA LEU A 51 7.50 -7.14 18.02
C LEU A 51 6.39 -7.47 17.01
N ARG A 52 6.60 -8.51 16.19
CA ARG A 52 5.62 -9.00 15.20
C ARG A 52 4.96 -10.27 15.69
N ARG A 53 3.64 -10.38 15.45
CA ARG A 53 2.78 -11.47 15.94
C ARG A 53 3.32 -12.85 15.52
N LEU A 54 3.38 -13.77 16.49
CA LEU A 54 3.77 -15.16 16.28
C LEU A 54 2.61 -15.96 15.70
N THR A 55 2.75 -16.43 14.46
CA THR A 55 2.07 -17.64 13.98
C THR A 55 3.11 -18.57 13.41
N SER A 56 3.25 -19.74 14.03
CA SER A 56 4.22 -20.75 13.63
C SER A 56 3.82 -21.43 12.31
N SER A 57 4.22 -20.83 11.20
CA SER A 57 4.41 -21.49 9.91
C SER A 57 5.23 -20.54 9.03
N VAL A 58 6.26 -21.07 8.36
CA VAL A 58 7.31 -20.28 7.66
C VAL A 58 7.28 -20.68 6.20
N LEU A 59 6.97 -19.73 5.32
CA LEU A 59 6.85 -20.02 3.89
C LEU A 59 7.90 -19.33 3.03
N TYR A 60 8.26 -18.09 3.35
CA TYR A 60 9.13 -17.29 2.50
C TYR A 60 10.54 -17.08 3.05
N ASP A 61 10.81 -17.58 4.26
CA ASP A 61 12.13 -17.58 4.92
C ASP A 61 12.66 -19.00 5.13
N TYR A 62 12.46 -19.90 4.16
CA TYR A 62 13.18 -21.18 4.14
C TYR A 62 14.57 -20.96 3.55
N PHE A 63 15.53 -21.80 3.93
CA PHE A 63 16.87 -21.76 3.34
C PHE A 63 17.00 -22.93 2.36
N ASP A 64 17.56 -22.68 1.19
CA ASP A 64 17.95 -23.73 0.25
C ASP A 64 19.17 -24.52 0.77
N GLU A 65 19.66 -25.48 -0.02
CA GLU A 65 20.83 -26.29 0.35
C GLU A 65 22.12 -25.45 0.51
N ASP A 66 22.17 -24.26 -0.09
CA ASP A 66 23.27 -23.30 0.01
C ASP A 66 23.12 -22.35 1.22
N GLY A 67 22.01 -22.46 1.98
CA GLY A 67 21.76 -21.63 3.13
C GLY A 67 21.22 -20.24 2.79
N LYS A 68 20.60 -20.07 1.61
CA LYS A 68 20.05 -18.81 1.10
C LYS A 68 18.54 -18.77 1.21
N SER A 69 17.99 -17.62 1.60
CA SER A 69 16.55 -17.38 1.53
C SER A 69 16.11 -17.12 0.09
N PRO A 70 14.83 -17.34 -0.26
CA PRO A 70 14.28 -16.98 -1.56
C PRO A 70 14.54 -15.52 -1.95
N LEU A 71 14.48 -14.61 -0.96
CA LEU A 71 14.73 -13.19 -1.20
C LEU A 71 16.19 -12.91 -1.51
N ILE A 72 17.13 -13.59 -0.84
CA ILE A 72 18.56 -13.54 -1.17
C ILE A 72 18.77 -14.05 -2.60
N LYS A 73 18.17 -15.19 -2.96
CA LYS A 73 18.33 -15.75 -4.31
C LYS A 73 17.79 -14.81 -5.40
N ALA A 74 16.62 -14.20 -5.17
CA ALA A 74 16.07 -13.21 -6.08
C ALA A 74 16.96 -11.96 -6.20
N ALA A 75 17.59 -11.53 -5.11
CA ALA A 75 18.54 -10.41 -5.12
C ALA A 75 19.82 -10.74 -5.91
N GLU A 76 20.36 -11.96 -5.76
CA GLU A 76 21.54 -12.43 -6.51
C GLU A 76 21.29 -12.50 -8.01
N LEU A 77 20.11 -13.02 -8.40
CA LEU A 77 19.69 -13.13 -9.79
C LEU A 77 19.20 -11.80 -10.39
N ASN A 78 19.13 -10.74 -9.58
CA ASN A 78 18.59 -9.44 -9.95
C ASN A 78 17.11 -9.51 -10.44
N TYR A 79 16.34 -10.46 -9.90
CA TYR A 79 14.92 -10.67 -10.18
C TYR A 79 14.08 -9.69 -9.37
N LEU A 80 14.00 -8.44 -9.85
CA LEU A 80 13.35 -7.34 -9.13
C LEU A 80 11.88 -7.62 -8.83
N LYS A 81 11.10 -8.20 -9.76
CA LYS A 81 9.66 -8.44 -9.55
C LYS A 81 9.44 -9.53 -8.50
N THR A 82 10.23 -10.61 -8.55
CA THR A 82 10.18 -11.70 -7.57
C THR A 82 10.63 -11.20 -6.20
N ALA A 83 11.75 -10.47 -6.11
CA ALA A 83 12.23 -9.90 -4.87
C ALA A 83 11.20 -8.95 -4.24
N PHE A 84 10.59 -8.10 -5.07
CA PHE A 84 9.50 -7.22 -4.62
C PHE A 84 8.28 -8.02 -4.17
N SER A 85 7.81 -8.99 -4.95
CA SER A 85 6.67 -9.85 -4.58
C SER A 85 6.91 -10.60 -3.27
N LEU A 86 8.10 -11.17 -3.07
CA LEU A 86 8.52 -11.81 -1.81
C LEU A 86 8.43 -10.86 -0.62
N LEU A 87 8.94 -9.63 -0.76
CA LEU A 87 8.85 -8.61 0.28
C LEU A 87 7.39 -8.26 0.62
N LEU A 88 6.55 -8.08 -0.40
CA LEU A 88 5.14 -7.73 -0.22
C LEU A 88 4.31 -8.89 0.34
N PHE A 89 4.72 -10.14 0.09
CA PHE A 89 4.16 -11.34 0.71
C PHE A 89 4.79 -11.70 2.05
N GLY A 90 5.71 -10.87 2.54
CA GLY A 90 6.21 -10.90 3.91
C GLY A 90 7.45 -11.73 4.17
N SER A 91 8.26 -12.03 3.15
CA SER A 91 9.67 -12.41 3.36
C SER A 91 10.33 -11.42 4.31
N SER A 92 11.15 -11.94 5.23
CA SER A 92 11.96 -11.09 6.08
C SER A 92 13.05 -10.40 5.24
N PRO A 93 13.08 -9.06 5.19
CA PRO A 93 14.13 -8.33 4.46
C PRO A 93 15.52 -8.46 5.10
N ASP A 94 15.57 -8.97 6.33
CA ASP A 94 16.76 -9.07 7.18
C ASP A 94 17.31 -10.49 7.29
N SER A 95 16.73 -11.46 6.58
CA SER A 95 17.19 -12.85 6.60
C SER A 95 18.65 -12.91 6.16
N GLN A 96 19.54 -13.44 7.00
CA GLN A 96 20.97 -13.53 6.70
C GLN A 96 21.30 -14.85 6.01
N ASP A 97 22.16 -14.78 4.99
CA ASP A 97 22.80 -15.94 4.38
C ASP A 97 23.53 -16.76 5.46
N GLN A 98 23.30 -18.07 5.50
CA GLN A 98 23.88 -18.91 6.55
C GLN A 98 25.40 -19.05 6.43
N THR A 99 25.97 -18.82 5.26
CA THR A 99 27.40 -18.95 4.96
C THR A 99 28.15 -17.64 5.20
N THR A 100 27.69 -16.52 4.63
CA THR A 100 28.38 -15.21 4.67
C THR A 100 27.83 -14.27 5.73
N GLY A 101 26.58 -14.47 6.16
CA GLY A 101 25.85 -13.52 7.01
C GLY A 101 25.31 -12.31 6.26
N ASP A 102 25.43 -12.25 4.94
CA ASP A 102 24.90 -11.14 4.15
C ASP A 102 23.37 -11.13 4.18
N THR A 103 22.80 -9.95 4.38
CA THR A 103 21.35 -9.72 4.21
C THR A 103 21.05 -9.40 2.75
N PRO A 104 19.78 -9.46 2.31
CA PRO A 104 19.36 -8.93 1.01
C PRO A 104 19.87 -7.51 0.71
N LEU A 105 20.02 -6.64 1.73
CA LEU A 105 20.59 -5.30 1.55
C LEU A 105 22.07 -5.32 1.15
N HIS A 106 22.87 -6.25 1.72
CA HIS A 106 24.26 -6.42 1.32
C HIS A 106 24.33 -6.89 -0.15
N ILE A 107 23.55 -7.90 -0.49
CA ILE A 107 23.51 -8.46 -1.86
C ILE A 107 23.06 -7.41 -2.88
N ALA A 108 21.98 -6.67 -2.59
CA ALA A 108 21.49 -5.60 -3.46
C ALA A 108 22.50 -4.44 -3.61
N THR A 109 23.33 -4.21 -2.59
CA THR A 109 24.43 -3.25 -2.66
C THR A 109 25.54 -3.74 -3.59
N CYS A 110 25.96 -5.01 -3.45
CA CYS A 110 26.98 -5.62 -4.31
C CYS A 110 26.57 -5.66 -5.80
N THR A 111 25.29 -5.94 -6.07
CA THR A 111 24.75 -5.97 -7.45
C THR A 111 24.47 -4.58 -8.02
N GLY A 112 24.60 -3.52 -7.23
CA GLY A 112 24.34 -2.14 -7.65
C GLY A 112 22.86 -1.84 -7.92
N ASN A 113 21.94 -2.68 -7.44
CA ASN A 113 20.52 -2.51 -7.66
C ASN A 113 19.92 -1.48 -6.68
N VAL A 114 20.05 -0.20 -7.05
CA VAL A 114 19.51 0.95 -6.29
C VAL A 114 18.02 0.78 -5.99
N VAL A 115 17.26 0.26 -6.96
CA VAL A 115 15.81 0.08 -6.83
C VAL A 115 15.50 -0.98 -5.78
N LEU A 116 16.18 -2.12 -5.80
CA LEU A 116 16.00 -3.17 -4.81
C LEU A 116 16.44 -2.71 -3.40
N VAL A 117 17.53 -1.94 -3.28
CA VAL A 117 17.91 -1.31 -2.00
C VAL A 117 16.77 -0.45 -1.46
N LYS A 118 16.18 0.42 -2.27
CA LYS A 118 15.02 1.23 -1.85
C LYS A 118 13.81 0.36 -1.50
N GLY A 119 13.54 -0.71 -2.25
CA GLY A 119 12.44 -1.64 -2.00
C GLY A 119 12.57 -2.37 -0.66
N LEU A 120 13.79 -2.80 -0.32
CA LEU A 120 14.12 -3.40 0.97
C LEU A 120 13.90 -2.40 2.10
N LEU A 121 14.42 -1.17 1.97
CA LEU A 121 14.25 -0.12 2.97
C LEU A 121 12.77 0.28 3.13
N ALA A 122 12.00 0.31 2.06
CA ALA A 122 10.55 0.56 2.08
C ALA A 122 9.77 -0.55 2.82
N CYS A 123 10.36 -1.73 2.97
CA CYS A 123 9.82 -2.87 3.71
C CYS A 123 10.46 -3.03 5.11
N ASN A 124 11.03 -1.95 5.66
CA ASN A 124 11.65 -1.91 6.99
C ASN A 124 12.85 -2.85 7.16
N ALA A 125 13.67 -3.00 6.11
CA ALA A 125 14.99 -3.61 6.26
C ALA A 125 15.88 -2.80 7.23
N ASP A 126 16.63 -3.50 8.07
CA ASP A 126 17.57 -2.92 9.02
C ASP A 126 18.96 -2.73 8.36
N PRO A 127 19.35 -1.48 8.04
CA PRO A 127 20.61 -1.17 7.37
C PRO A 127 21.83 -1.27 8.30
N LEU A 128 21.64 -1.61 9.59
CA LEU A 128 22.71 -1.73 10.57
C LEU A 128 23.12 -3.18 10.85
N ILE A 129 22.44 -4.17 10.27
CA ILE A 129 22.85 -5.57 10.39
C ILE A 129 24.23 -5.74 9.76
N THR A 130 25.13 -6.39 10.48
CA THR A 130 26.46 -6.73 9.97
C THR A 130 26.51 -8.17 9.46
N ASN A 131 27.23 -8.40 8.37
CA ASN A 131 27.59 -9.75 7.94
C ASN A 131 28.68 -10.38 8.83
N LYS A 132 29.14 -11.61 8.51
CA LYS A 132 30.18 -12.30 9.31
C LYS A 132 31.56 -11.63 9.26
N LEU A 133 31.77 -10.70 8.33
CA LEU A 133 32.97 -9.86 8.29
C LEU A 133 32.84 -8.60 9.18
N GLY A 134 31.70 -8.43 9.86
CA GLY A 134 31.43 -7.26 10.69
C GLY A 134 31.09 -5.99 9.90
N LYS A 135 30.79 -6.12 8.60
CA LYS A 135 30.48 -5.00 7.72
C LYS A 135 28.97 -4.81 7.61
N THR A 136 28.51 -3.57 7.66
CA THR A 136 27.13 -3.19 7.31
C THR A 136 27.00 -3.00 5.79
N PRO A 137 25.78 -2.92 5.23
CA PRO A 137 25.59 -2.60 3.81
C PRO A 137 26.26 -1.29 3.38
N ILE A 138 26.30 -0.27 4.25
CA ILE A 138 26.97 1.00 3.93
C ILE A 138 28.50 0.86 3.93
N ASP A 139 29.06 0.01 4.79
CA ASP A 139 30.51 -0.28 4.78
C ASP A 139 30.90 -0.98 3.48
N VAL A 140 30.09 -1.95 3.03
CA VAL A 140 30.27 -2.63 1.75
C VAL A 140 30.23 -1.62 0.58
N ALA A 141 29.25 -0.71 0.56
CA ALA A 141 29.14 0.30 -0.49
C ALA A 141 30.39 1.21 -0.58
N ARG A 142 30.93 1.60 0.57
CA ARG A 142 32.12 2.47 0.67
C ARG A 142 33.40 1.77 0.24
N GLU A 143 33.58 0.53 0.66
CA GLU A 143 34.73 -0.28 0.28
C GLU A 143 34.77 -0.52 -1.23
N MET A 144 33.64 -0.94 -1.82
CA MET A 144 33.53 -1.11 -3.27
C MET A 144 33.82 0.20 -4.02
N SER A 145 33.31 1.34 -3.52
CA SER A 145 33.57 2.65 -4.12
C SER A 145 35.05 3.03 -4.07
N SER A 146 35.74 2.67 -2.98
CA SER A 146 37.18 2.91 -2.82
C SER A 146 38.02 2.05 -3.76
N GLU A 147 37.65 0.78 -3.95
CA GLU A 147 38.31 -0.14 -4.88
C GLU A 147 38.14 0.32 -6.34
N LEU A 148 36.92 0.73 -6.72
CA LEU A 148 36.63 1.33 -8.03
C LEU A 148 37.44 2.61 -8.29
N SER A 149 37.69 3.40 -7.24
CA SER A 149 38.47 4.64 -7.34
C SER A 149 39.98 4.39 -7.50
N LEU A 150 40.48 3.23 -7.10
CA LEU A 150 41.91 2.91 -7.09
C LEU A 150 42.42 2.30 -8.41
N THR A 151 41.55 2.01 -9.39
CA THR A 151 41.96 1.17 -10.52
C THR A 151 41.36 1.54 -11.88
N PRO A 152 42.14 2.12 -12.80
CA PRO A 152 41.89 2.00 -14.24
C PRO A 152 42.27 0.61 -14.82
N SER A 153 43.02 -0.21 -14.07
CA SER A 153 43.71 -1.43 -14.56
C SER A 153 43.26 -2.76 -13.93
N PHE A 154 42.35 -2.75 -12.95
CA PHE A 154 41.97 -3.95 -12.18
C PHE A 154 40.75 -4.67 -12.75
N MET A 155 39.85 -3.96 -13.45
CA MET A 155 38.70 -4.57 -14.13
C MET A 155 39.13 -5.61 -15.17
N ASP A 156 40.29 -5.44 -15.82
CA ASP A 156 40.86 -6.43 -16.76
C ASP A 156 41.41 -7.68 -16.07
N ALA A 157 41.87 -7.57 -14.81
CA ALA A 157 42.41 -8.70 -14.03
C ALA A 157 41.32 -9.47 -13.28
N VAL A 158 40.30 -8.75 -12.81
CA VAL A 158 39.11 -9.31 -12.15
C VAL A 158 38.24 -10.08 -13.15
N ALA A 159 38.08 -9.56 -14.37
CA ALA A 159 37.38 -10.26 -15.44
C ALA A 159 37.94 -11.68 -15.73
N HIS A 160 39.23 -11.91 -15.46
CA HIS A 160 39.88 -13.21 -15.69
C HIS A 160 39.74 -14.21 -14.52
N VAL A 161 39.48 -13.73 -13.30
CA VAL A 161 39.24 -14.58 -12.11
C VAL A 161 37.75 -14.91 -11.96
N PHE A 162 36.86 -13.97 -12.31
CA PHE A 162 35.42 -14.16 -12.28
C PHE A 162 34.87 -14.92 -13.52
N SER A 163 35.67 -15.12 -14.58
CA SER A 163 35.25 -15.89 -15.77
C SER A 163 35.03 -17.39 -15.53
N LEU A 164 35.21 -17.89 -14.31
CA LEU A 164 34.99 -19.29 -13.93
C LEU A 164 33.64 -19.54 -13.24
N ALA A 165 32.85 -18.50 -12.98
CA ALA A 165 31.49 -18.62 -12.45
C ALA A 165 30.46 -18.08 -13.46
N SER A 166 29.84 -18.97 -14.23
CA SER A 166 28.60 -18.68 -14.97
C SER A 166 27.47 -18.41 -13.96
N SER A 167 26.56 -17.44 -14.08
CA SER A 167 26.13 -16.58 -15.18
C SER A 167 25.49 -15.30 -14.62
N SER A 168 25.82 -14.14 -15.20
CA SER A 168 25.18 -12.81 -15.05
C SER A 168 25.55 -11.89 -13.86
N GLU A 169 26.79 -11.90 -13.37
CA GLU A 169 27.20 -10.99 -12.29
C GLU A 169 27.47 -9.55 -12.80
N ARG A 170 26.44 -8.71 -12.80
CA ARG A 170 26.60 -7.25 -12.86
C ARG A 170 27.09 -6.76 -11.50
N THR A 171 28.29 -6.20 -11.45
CA THR A 171 28.83 -5.52 -10.27
C THR A 171 28.42 -4.04 -10.24
N ALA A 172 28.19 -3.49 -9.04
CA ALA A 172 27.81 -2.09 -8.86
C ALA A 172 28.83 -1.10 -9.47
N SER A 173 28.33 -0.05 -10.12
CA SER A 173 29.15 1.07 -10.63
C SER A 173 29.26 2.22 -9.61
N GLY A 174 30.26 3.10 -9.78
CA GLY A 174 30.46 4.26 -8.91
C GLY A 174 29.22 5.14 -8.70
N PRO A 175 28.46 5.53 -9.75
CA PRO A 175 27.24 6.31 -9.61
C PRO A 175 26.12 5.58 -8.85
N GLU A 176 26.00 4.26 -9.02
CA GLU A 176 25.01 3.45 -8.30
C GLU A 176 25.36 3.35 -6.82
N LEU A 177 26.63 3.10 -6.51
CA LEU A 177 27.12 3.04 -5.13
C LEU A 177 26.91 4.38 -4.40
N ALA A 178 27.12 5.52 -5.07
CA ALA A 178 26.83 6.83 -4.50
C ALA A 178 25.34 7.03 -4.18
N GLN A 179 24.44 6.53 -5.04
CA GLN A 179 23.01 6.57 -4.79
C GLN A 179 22.60 5.63 -3.64
N ILE A 180 23.20 4.43 -3.59
CA ILE A 180 22.98 3.44 -2.53
C ILE A 180 23.44 3.99 -1.19
N GLU A 181 24.66 4.54 -1.11
CA GLU A 181 25.18 5.16 0.12
C GLU A 181 24.25 6.27 0.62
N LYS A 182 23.76 7.13 -0.29
CA LYS A 182 22.80 8.18 0.05
C LYS A 182 21.49 7.61 0.60
N ALA A 183 20.94 6.56 -0.01
CA ALA A 183 19.70 5.93 0.43
C ALA A 183 19.87 5.26 1.80
N LEU A 184 20.96 4.51 1.99
CA LEU A 184 21.29 3.85 3.26
C LEU A 184 21.51 4.87 4.39
N THR A 185 22.27 5.94 4.13
CA THR A 185 22.53 7.00 5.13
C THR A 185 21.22 7.64 5.59
N LYS A 186 20.36 8.04 4.63
CA LYS A 186 19.05 8.61 4.95
C LYS A 186 18.19 7.66 5.78
N ALA A 187 18.16 6.37 5.42
CA ALA A 187 17.37 5.39 6.13
C ALA A 187 17.87 5.18 7.57
N VAL A 188 19.19 5.10 7.78
CA VAL A 188 19.79 4.99 9.12
C VAL A 188 19.39 6.18 10.00
N GLU A 189 19.54 7.41 9.48
CA GLU A 189 19.19 8.63 10.20
C GLU A 189 17.72 8.68 10.61
N LEU A 190 16.81 8.39 9.68
CA LEU A 190 15.37 8.46 9.92
C LEU A 190 14.86 7.31 10.81
N GLN A 191 15.41 6.10 10.66
CA GLN A 191 15.09 5.00 11.57
C GLN A 191 15.56 5.29 12.99
N ALA A 192 16.76 5.85 13.17
CA ALA A 192 17.25 6.27 14.48
C ALA A 192 16.35 7.34 15.11
N LYS A 193 16.00 8.39 14.36
CA LYS A 193 15.09 9.46 14.79
C LYS A 193 13.75 8.90 15.28
N SER A 194 13.12 8.03 14.49
CA SER A 194 11.82 7.42 14.83
C SER A 194 11.91 6.53 16.08
N HIS A 195 12.96 5.71 16.17
CA HIS A 195 13.19 4.85 17.34
C HIS A 195 13.44 5.65 18.62
N GLU A 196 14.23 6.71 18.56
CA GLU A 196 14.49 7.61 19.71
C GLU A 196 13.19 8.25 20.18
N TYR A 197 12.41 8.83 19.26
CA TYR A 197 11.11 9.41 19.58
C TYR A 197 10.18 8.39 20.27
N PHE A 198 10.05 7.17 19.73
CA PHE A 198 9.18 6.14 20.32
C PHE A 198 9.66 5.66 21.70
N ALA A 199 10.98 5.62 21.93
CA ALA A 199 11.55 5.26 23.22
C ALA A 199 11.30 6.34 24.29
N GLU A 200 11.27 7.61 23.90
CA GLU A 200 10.93 8.74 24.77
C GLU A 200 9.42 8.82 25.10
N HIS A 201 8.58 8.16 24.31
CA HIS A 201 7.12 8.21 24.43
C HIS A 201 6.48 6.81 24.62
N PRO A 202 6.86 6.02 25.65
CA PRO A 202 6.43 4.63 25.82
C PRO A 202 5.01 4.48 26.39
N ASP A 203 4.44 5.55 26.94
CA ASP A 203 3.20 5.46 27.73
C ASP A 203 1.97 5.15 26.86
N VAL A 204 1.18 4.17 27.30
CA VAL A 204 -0.13 3.85 26.71
C VAL A 204 -1.19 4.69 27.43
N PRO A 205 -2.02 5.48 26.71
CA PRO A 205 -3.08 6.24 27.35
C PRO A 205 -4.09 5.33 28.05
N PRO A 206 -4.69 5.78 29.18
CA PRO A 206 -5.71 4.99 29.86
C PRO A 206 -6.90 4.77 28.93
N LYS A 207 -7.53 3.60 29.05
CA LYS A 207 -8.76 3.32 28.31
C LYS A 207 -9.88 4.25 28.77
N ASN A 208 -10.60 4.81 27.81
CA ASN A 208 -11.75 5.65 28.08
C ASN A 208 -12.86 4.83 28.74
N SER A 209 -13.22 5.17 29.98
CA SER A 209 -14.26 4.48 30.76
C SER A 209 -15.70 4.90 30.42
N GLY A 210 -15.87 5.83 29.47
CA GLY A 210 -17.17 6.35 29.00
C GLY A 210 -17.61 5.75 27.66
N SER A 211 -18.73 6.23 27.10
CA SER A 211 -19.10 5.96 25.70
C SER A 211 -18.01 6.52 24.79
N SER A 212 -17.22 5.66 24.15
CA SER A 212 -16.05 6.04 23.37
C SER A 212 -16.37 6.74 22.05
N GLY A 213 -17.65 6.91 21.69
CA GLY A 213 -18.05 7.42 20.38
C GLY A 213 -17.68 6.47 19.25
N ALA A 214 -18.15 6.74 18.04
CA ALA A 214 -17.83 5.95 16.85
C ALA A 214 -16.40 6.24 16.39
N PHE A 215 -15.64 5.18 16.12
CA PHE A 215 -14.33 5.24 15.48
C PHE A 215 -14.47 4.93 13.99
N LEU A 216 -14.05 5.87 13.14
CA LEU A 216 -14.15 5.77 11.68
C LEU A 216 -12.76 5.73 11.06
N LEU A 217 -12.50 4.71 10.23
CA LEU A 217 -11.42 4.70 9.25
C LEU A 217 -11.98 5.09 7.89
N SER A 218 -11.42 6.11 7.25
CA SER A 218 -11.80 6.58 5.92
C SER A 218 -10.61 6.44 4.96
N VAL A 219 -10.81 5.79 3.82
CA VAL A 219 -9.74 5.49 2.86
C VAL A 219 -10.08 6.05 1.49
N ASP A 220 -9.21 6.92 0.98
CA ASP A 220 -9.40 7.55 -0.32
C ASP A 220 -9.26 6.58 -1.50
N GLY A 221 -9.83 6.96 -2.64
CA GLY A 221 -9.53 6.34 -3.92
C GLY A 221 -8.20 6.77 -4.51
N GLY A 222 -7.57 5.88 -5.28
CA GLY A 222 -6.30 6.20 -5.96
C GLY A 222 -5.63 5.08 -6.74
N GLY A 223 -6.36 4.02 -7.11
CA GLY A 223 -5.82 2.91 -7.89
C GLY A 223 -4.66 2.21 -7.19
N VAL A 224 -3.57 1.95 -7.91
CA VAL A 224 -2.37 1.29 -7.36
C VAL A 224 -1.69 2.08 -6.25
N ARG A 225 -1.95 3.40 -6.14
CA ARG A 225 -1.42 4.23 -5.05
C ARG A 225 -1.97 3.82 -3.67
N ALA A 226 -2.92 2.89 -3.59
CA ALA A 226 -3.32 2.19 -2.38
C ALA A 226 -2.13 1.56 -1.61
N PHE A 227 -0.98 1.34 -2.25
CA PHE A 227 0.26 1.01 -1.55
C PHE A 227 0.60 2.00 -0.42
N ASN A 228 0.36 3.30 -0.60
CA ASN A 228 0.57 4.32 0.44
C ASN A 228 -0.37 4.13 1.64
N VAL A 229 -1.62 3.72 1.38
CA VAL A 229 -2.58 3.36 2.44
C VAL A 229 -2.05 2.20 3.25
N THR A 230 -1.61 1.12 2.58
CA THR A 230 -1.06 -0.05 3.31
C THR A 230 0.18 0.30 4.10
N ASN A 231 1.00 1.25 3.64
CA ASN A 231 2.15 1.73 4.39
C ASN A 231 1.74 2.50 5.65
N ALA A 232 0.70 3.34 5.59
CA ALA A 232 0.14 3.99 6.77
C ALA A 232 -0.36 2.96 7.80
N LEU A 233 -1.19 2.00 7.34
CA LEU A 233 -1.77 0.95 8.20
C LEU A 233 -0.68 0.12 8.89
N ILE A 234 0.36 -0.28 8.15
CA ILE A 234 1.50 -1.03 8.70
C ILE A 234 2.23 -0.25 9.78
N ASN A 235 2.56 1.02 9.55
CA ASN A 235 3.27 1.81 10.55
C ASN A 235 2.42 2.02 11.82
N ILE A 236 1.10 2.21 11.68
CA ILE A 236 0.17 2.29 12.82
C ILE A 236 0.12 0.96 13.58
N GLU A 237 -0.08 -0.17 12.89
CA GLU A 237 -0.12 -1.51 13.48
C GLU A 237 1.16 -1.83 14.24
N GLU A 238 2.30 -1.54 13.62
CA GLU A 238 3.62 -1.72 14.21
C GLU A 238 3.79 -0.91 15.48
N ARG A 239 3.34 0.36 15.48
CA ARG A 239 3.40 1.19 16.68
C ARG A 239 2.45 0.72 17.77
N ILE A 240 1.23 0.30 17.41
CA ILE A 240 0.28 -0.31 18.35
C ILE A 240 0.90 -1.54 19.02
N MET A 241 1.58 -2.41 18.26
CA MET A 241 2.25 -3.61 18.81
C MET A 241 3.43 -3.28 19.72
N GLN A 242 4.16 -2.19 19.47
CA GLN A 242 5.22 -1.72 20.39
C GLN A 242 4.64 -1.27 21.74
N LEU A 243 3.52 -0.54 21.69
CA LEU A 243 2.84 0.01 22.86
C LEU A 243 2.12 -1.08 23.67
N ASP A 244 1.45 -2.01 23.00
CA ASP A 244 0.80 -3.17 23.60
C ASP A 244 1.04 -4.44 22.76
N PRO A 245 1.98 -5.33 23.17
CA PRO A 245 2.25 -6.59 22.46
C PRO A 245 1.05 -7.56 22.40
N LYS A 246 0.00 -7.33 23.19
CA LYS A 246 -1.25 -8.11 23.18
C LYS A 246 -2.37 -7.43 22.39
N ALA A 247 -2.08 -6.31 21.74
CA ALA A 247 -3.03 -5.58 20.92
C ALA A 247 -3.67 -6.47 19.85
N LYS A 248 -4.92 -6.12 19.50
CA LYS A 248 -5.65 -6.78 18.42
C LYS A 248 -5.19 -6.21 17.07
N ASN A 249 -5.61 -6.85 15.97
CA ASN A 249 -5.40 -6.28 14.63
C ASN A 249 -6.13 -4.94 14.49
N LEU A 250 -5.64 -4.07 13.62
CA LEU A 250 -6.06 -2.67 13.50
C LEU A 250 -7.56 -2.48 13.28
N TYR A 251 -8.20 -3.34 12.47
CA TYR A 251 -9.63 -3.22 12.17
C TYR A 251 -10.53 -3.35 13.41
N HIS A 252 -10.06 -3.98 14.51
CA HIS A 252 -10.83 -4.08 15.75
C HIS A 252 -11.03 -2.75 16.49
N TYR A 253 -10.25 -1.72 16.14
CA TYR A 253 -10.36 -0.40 16.76
C TYR A 253 -11.37 0.50 16.06
N PHE A 254 -11.89 0.10 14.89
CA PHE A 254 -12.83 0.88 14.10
C PHE A 254 -14.23 0.26 14.12
N ASP A 255 -15.25 1.08 14.39
CA ASP A 255 -16.66 0.67 14.30
C ASP A 255 -17.17 0.80 12.86
N TYR A 256 -16.55 1.72 12.11
CA TYR A 256 -16.83 1.96 10.70
C TYR A 256 -15.55 2.01 9.87
N VAL A 257 -15.59 1.40 8.70
CA VAL A 257 -14.57 1.59 7.66
C VAL A 257 -15.25 2.03 6.38
N ALA A 258 -14.81 3.15 5.84
CA ALA A 258 -15.32 3.75 4.64
C ALA A 258 -14.26 3.84 3.56
N GLY A 259 -14.66 3.68 2.31
CA GLY A 259 -13.72 3.69 1.20
C GLY A 259 -14.30 4.11 -0.15
N THR A 260 -13.45 4.72 -0.97
CA THR A 260 -13.74 5.03 -2.37
C THR A 260 -12.77 4.31 -3.29
N SER A 261 -13.24 3.75 -4.41
CA SER A 261 -12.40 3.09 -5.42
C SER A 261 -11.49 2.02 -4.79
N SER A 262 -10.17 2.11 -4.94
CA SER A 262 -9.21 1.23 -4.25
C SER A 262 -9.37 1.22 -2.72
N GLY A 263 -9.75 2.35 -2.12
CA GLY A 263 -10.11 2.44 -0.71
C GLY A 263 -11.38 1.67 -0.37
N GLY A 264 -12.33 1.56 -1.31
CA GLY A 264 -13.52 0.71 -1.18
C GLY A 264 -13.17 -0.78 -1.09
N ILE A 265 -12.19 -1.23 -1.88
CA ILE A 265 -11.63 -2.59 -1.76
C ILE A 265 -11.02 -2.79 -0.37
N ALA A 266 -10.23 -1.83 0.11
CA ALA A 266 -9.62 -1.88 1.44
C ALA A 266 -10.68 -1.92 2.55
N ALA A 267 -11.73 -1.10 2.43
CA ALA A 267 -12.82 -1.02 3.39
C ALA A 267 -13.59 -2.33 3.52
N CYS A 268 -13.80 -3.04 2.41
CA CYS A 268 -14.38 -4.39 2.43
C CYS A 268 -13.38 -5.42 2.96
N ALA A 269 -12.13 -5.40 2.49
CA ALA A 269 -11.14 -6.46 2.75
C ALA A 269 -10.66 -6.51 4.21
N LEU A 270 -10.36 -5.37 4.82
CA LEU A 270 -9.78 -5.28 6.17
C LEU A 270 -10.63 -6.02 7.23
N PRO A 271 -11.90 -5.65 7.48
CA PRO A 271 -12.71 -6.31 8.50
C PRO A 271 -13.12 -7.72 8.11
N TYR A 272 -13.38 -7.96 6.81
CA TYR A 272 -13.89 -9.25 6.34
C TYR A 272 -12.84 -10.36 6.33
N LEU A 273 -11.69 -10.10 5.71
CA LEU A 273 -10.60 -11.08 5.64
C LEU A 273 -9.81 -11.16 6.95
N LYS A 274 -10.04 -10.20 7.86
CA LYS A 274 -9.36 -10.09 9.15
C LYS A 274 -7.85 -9.95 8.99
N VAL A 275 -7.47 -9.25 7.92
CA VAL A 275 -6.10 -9.05 7.46
C VAL A 275 -5.45 -7.85 8.13
N ASP A 276 -4.13 -7.91 8.26
CA ASP A 276 -3.30 -6.78 8.65
C ASP A 276 -2.90 -5.94 7.42
N GLY A 277 -2.23 -4.81 7.65
CA GLY A 277 -1.76 -3.93 6.58
C GLY A 277 -0.78 -4.61 5.63
N TYR A 278 -0.02 -5.61 6.10
CA TYR A 278 0.90 -6.42 5.28
C TYR A 278 0.16 -7.31 4.29
N SER A 279 -0.85 -8.03 4.76
CA SER A 279 -1.71 -8.84 3.90
C SER A 279 -2.52 -7.94 2.94
N GLY A 280 -2.92 -6.75 3.38
CA GLY A 280 -3.50 -5.71 2.51
C GLY A 280 -2.54 -5.28 1.39
N ARG A 281 -1.25 -5.10 1.70
CA ARG A 281 -0.21 -4.76 0.71
C ARG A 281 -0.05 -5.85 -0.36
N ALA A 282 -0.07 -7.11 0.03
CA ALA A 282 -0.07 -8.25 -0.90
C ALA A 282 -1.26 -8.23 -1.87
N ILE A 283 -2.45 -7.89 -1.37
CA ILE A 283 -3.66 -7.76 -2.19
C ILE A 283 -3.54 -6.62 -3.20
N VAL A 284 -3.03 -5.46 -2.78
CA VAL A 284 -2.79 -4.31 -3.67
C VAL A 284 -1.80 -4.67 -4.78
N HIS A 285 -0.70 -5.35 -4.43
CA HIS A 285 0.29 -5.82 -5.41
C HIS A 285 -0.31 -6.70 -6.48
N ARG A 286 -1.14 -7.67 -6.07
CA ARG A 286 -1.80 -8.53 -7.06
C ARG A 286 -2.76 -7.76 -7.94
N GLY A 287 -3.54 -6.84 -7.37
CA GLY A 287 -4.39 -5.95 -8.14
C GLY A 287 -3.59 -5.18 -9.20
N ALA A 288 -2.43 -4.64 -8.81
CA ALA A 288 -1.54 -3.92 -9.71
C ALA A 288 -1.05 -4.80 -10.89
N VAL A 289 -0.55 -5.99 -10.59
CA VAL A 289 0.01 -6.91 -11.59
C VAL A 289 -1.09 -7.53 -12.46
N ASN A 290 -2.17 -8.06 -11.87
CA ASN A 290 -3.18 -8.83 -12.61
C ASN A 290 -4.16 -7.97 -13.40
N VAL A 291 -4.53 -6.82 -12.85
CA VAL A 291 -5.52 -5.95 -13.49
C VAL A 291 -4.83 -5.04 -14.49
N PHE A 292 -3.71 -4.40 -14.10
CA PHE A 292 -3.06 -3.39 -14.93
C PHE A 292 -1.86 -3.91 -15.73
N GLY A 293 -1.29 -5.07 -15.38
CA GLY A 293 -0.24 -5.72 -16.19
C GLY A 293 -0.75 -6.46 -17.43
N GLY A 294 -2.07 -6.65 -17.55
CA GLY A 294 -2.71 -7.30 -18.70
C GLY A 294 -3.17 -6.34 -19.80
N PRO A 295 -3.65 -6.87 -20.95
CA PRO A 295 -4.13 -6.05 -22.06
C PRO A 295 -5.39 -5.27 -21.67
N PHE A 296 -5.46 -4.01 -22.09
CA PHE A 296 -6.54 -3.07 -21.73
C PHE A 296 -7.97 -3.59 -22.04
N PRO A 297 -8.26 -4.25 -23.19
CA PRO A 297 -9.61 -4.75 -23.48
C PRO A 297 -10.14 -5.78 -22.46
N GLU A 298 -9.27 -6.54 -21.81
CA GLU A 298 -9.62 -7.56 -20.82
C GLU A 298 -9.66 -7.01 -19.38
N ARG A 299 -9.36 -5.72 -19.20
CA ARG A 299 -9.14 -5.13 -17.87
C ARG A 299 -10.37 -5.24 -16.96
N GLY A 300 -11.58 -5.12 -17.52
CA GLY A 300 -12.83 -5.34 -16.80
C GLY A 300 -12.95 -6.76 -16.24
N GLU A 301 -12.81 -7.78 -17.10
CA GLU A 301 -12.88 -9.20 -16.71
C GLU A 301 -11.77 -9.60 -15.73
N ARG A 302 -10.59 -8.99 -15.85
CA ARG A 302 -9.48 -9.17 -14.90
C ARG A 302 -9.80 -8.60 -13.53
N MET A 303 -10.41 -7.41 -13.47
CA MET A 303 -10.87 -6.83 -12.20
C MET A 303 -11.97 -7.69 -11.57
N ASP A 304 -12.92 -8.17 -12.37
CA ASP A 304 -14.01 -9.03 -11.87
C ASP A 304 -13.46 -10.31 -11.26
N ARG A 305 -12.55 -11.01 -11.97
CA ARG A 305 -11.88 -12.20 -11.44
C ARG A 305 -11.11 -11.91 -10.16
N PHE A 306 -10.31 -10.83 -10.15
CA PHE A 306 -9.53 -10.43 -8.97
C PHE A 306 -10.43 -10.20 -7.74
N LEU A 307 -11.53 -9.47 -7.88
CA LEU A 307 -12.45 -9.21 -6.78
C LEU A 307 -13.22 -10.47 -6.36
N GLN A 308 -13.59 -11.33 -7.31
CA GLN A 308 -14.27 -12.60 -7.03
C GLN A 308 -13.36 -13.60 -6.32
N ASP A 309 -12.05 -13.61 -6.60
CA ASP A 309 -11.08 -14.45 -5.90
C ASP A 309 -10.94 -14.04 -4.43
N ILE A 310 -11.06 -12.75 -4.13
CA ILE A 310 -10.95 -12.20 -2.77
C ILE A 310 -12.26 -12.39 -1.98
N PHE A 311 -13.40 -12.00 -2.57
CA PHE A 311 -14.67 -11.89 -1.85
C PHE A 311 -15.62 -13.06 -2.06
N THR A 312 -15.34 -13.93 -3.03
CA THR A 312 -16.26 -14.91 -3.62
C THR A 312 -17.42 -14.28 -4.39
N LYS A 313 -17.97 -15.03 -5.35
CA LYS A 313 -19.08 -14.56 -6.21
C LYS A 313 -20.39 -14.32 -5.45
N GLU A 314 -20.64 -15.12 -4.41
CA GLU A 314 -21.94 -15.19 -3.77
C GLU A 314 -22.08 -14.32 -2.53
N ARG A 315 -20.97 -13.84 -1.98
CA ARG A 315 -20.98 -13.09 -0.73
C ARG A 315 -21.67 -11.74 -0.87
N VAL A 316 -22.57 -11.45 0.06
CA VAL A 316 -23.32 -10.18 0.08
C VAL A 316 -22.73 -9.19 1.09
N MET A 317 -23.02 -7.91 0.92
CA MET A 317 -22.53 -6.84 1.80
C MET A 317 -22.96 -7.04 3.26
N ALA A 318 -24.14 -7.61 3.52
CA ALA A 318 -24.62 -7.95 4.85
C ALA A 318 -23.81 -9.06 5.54
N ASP A 319 -23.02 -9.84 4.78
CA ASP A 319 -22.12 -10.88 5.35
C ASP A 319 -20.81 -10.29 5.89
N LEU A 320 -20.52 -9.01 5.61
CA LEU A 320 -19.34 -8.32 6.13
C LEU A 320 -19.50 -8.10 7.64
N ASP A 321 -18.42 -8.28 8.40
CA ASP A 321 -18.41 -8.40 9.87
C ASP A 321 -19.30 -7.34 10.56
N ILE A 322 -20.20 -7.81 11.43
CA ILE A 322 -21.20 -6.94 12.10
C ILE A 322 -20.51 -5.99 13.09
N ASP A 323 -19.35 -6.39 13.62
CA ASP A 323 -18.58 -5.59 14.58
C ASP A 323 -17.90 -4.36 13.92
N CYS A 324 -17.80 -4.33 12.59
CA CYS A 324 -17.18 -3.25 11.83
C CYS A 324 -17.98 -2.96 10.55
N ARG A 325 -18.82 -1.93 10.60
CA ARG A 325 -19.73 -1.56 9.51
C ARG A 325 -18.94 -0.95 8.33
N VAL A 326 -19.27 -1.38 7.12
CA VAL A 326 -18.57 -0.97 5.89
C VAL A 326 -19.41 0.02 5.09
N ILE A 327 -18.75 1.05 4.54
CA ILE A 327 -19.35 2.05 3.65
C ILE A 327 -18.47 2.16 2.39
N VAL A 328 -19.03 1.86 1.22
CA VAL A 328 -18.34 2.07 -0.06
C VAL A 328 -19.07 3.10 -0.89
N THR A 329 -18.35 4.04 -1.48
CA THR A 329 -18.94 5.12 -2.28
C THR A 329 -19.00 4.76 -3.77
N SER A 330 -19.99 5.30 -4.46
CA SER A 330 -20.13 5.23 -5.92
C SER A 330 -20.98 6.40 -6.42
N ALA A 331 -20.91 6.71 -7.71
CA ALA A 331 -21.73 7.76 -8.33
C ALA A 331 -22.82 7.14 -9.21
N LEU A 332 -24.08 7.52 -8.99
CA LEU A 332 -25.19 7.16 -9.85
C LEU A 332 -25.14 8.02 -11.13
N GLY A 333 -24.56 7.45 -12.19
CA GLY A 333 -24.20 8.17 -13.42
C GLY A 333 -25.31 8.37 -14.44
N ASN A 334 -26.49 7.78 -14.22
CA ASN A 334 -27.64 7.86 -15.12
C ASN A 334 -28.67 8.95 -14.71
N VAL A 335 -28.34 9.79 -13.74
CA VAL A 335 -29.16 10.92 -13.29
C VAL A 335 -28.34 12.22 -13.34
N SER A 336 -28.98 13.36 -13.58
CA SER A 336 -28.34 14.67 -13.57
C SER A 336 -29.10 15.63 -12.63
N PRO A 337 -28.43 16.26 -11.64
CA PRO A 337 -27.02 16.07 -11.29
C PRO A 337 -26.72 14.64 -10.81
N TYR A 338 -25.45 14.20 -10.92
CA TYR A 338 -25.03 12.91 -10.37
C TYR A 338 -25.39 12.82 -8.89
N LYS A 339 -25.78 11.63 -8.45
CA LYS A 339 -26.14 11.37 -7.06
C LYS A 339 -25.11 10.44 -6.42
N LEU A 340 -24.64 10.79 -5.22
CA LEU A 340 -23.81 9.90 -4.41
C LEU A 340 -24.65 8.69 -4.00
N HIS A 341 -24.14 7.49 -4.31
CA HIS A 341 -24.73 6.23 -3.92
C HIS A 341 -23.80 5.51 -2.93
N LEU A 342 -24.33 5.19 -1.75
CA LEU A 342 -23.59 4.49 -0.71
C LEU A 342 -23.96 3.00 -0.69
N LEU A 343 -22.93 2.18 -0.83
CA LEU A 343 -22.97 0.72 -0.79
C LEU A 343 -22.54 0.30 0.63
N THR A 344 -23.49 0.18 1.54
CA THR A 344 -23.24 -0.11 2.96
C THR A 344 -23.38 -1.60 3.28
N SER A 345 -22.74 -2.09 4.35
CA SER A 345 -22.99 -3.44 4.90
C SER A 345 -24.26 -3.55 5.75
N TYR A 346 -24.93 -2.42 5.97
CA TYR A 346 -26.12 -2.27 6.83
C TYR A 346 -27.17 -1.40 6.16
N GLY A 347 -28.34 -1.31 6.77
CA GLY A 347 -29.45 -0.48 6.30
C GLY A 347 -30.27 -1.14 5.18
N GLU A 348 -31.10 -0.33 4.52
CA GLU A 348 -32.09 -0.78 3.55
C GLU A 348 -31.66 -0.50 2.10
N PRO A 349 -32.25 -1.20 1.11
CA PRO A 349 -32.13 -0.83 -0.30
C PRO A 349 -32.39 0.67 -0.53
N ARG A 350 -31.59 1.29 -1.40
CA ARG A 350 -31.69 2.73 -1.74
C ARG A 350 -31.52 2.96 -3.23
N ASP A 351 -32.12 4.04 -3.73
CA ASP A 351 -32.03 4.45 -5.15
C ASP A 351 -32.54 3.42 -6.17
N GLY A 352 -33.43 2.52 -5.75
CA GLY A 352 -33.95 1.46 -6.60
C GLY A 352 -32.93 0.35 -6.91
N LEU A 353 -31.82 0.30 -6.18
CA LEU A 353 -30.78 -0.71 -6.29
C LEU A 353 -30.81 -1.66 -5.08
N ALA A 354 -30.28 -2.87 -5.28
CA ALA A 354 -30.23 -3.94 -4.28
C ALA A 354 -29.65 -3.48 -2.93
N GLY A 355 -30.24 -3.93 -1.81
CA GLY A 355 -29.74 -3.62 -0.48
C GLY A 355 -28.55 -4.49 -0.05
N PRO A 356 -28.05 -4.34 1.19
CA PRO A 356 -26.89 -5.09 1.67
C PRO A 356 -27.09 -6.61 1.68
N THR A 357 -28.33 -7.09 1.83
CA THR A 357 -28.67 -8.52 1.86
C THR A 357 -28.65 -9.21 0.51
N GLU A 358 -28.66 -8.43 -0.59
CA GLU A 358 -28.71 -8.94 -1.96
C GLU A 358 -27.44 -8.58 -2.75
N ARG A 359 -26.91 -7.39 -2.49
CA ARG A 359 -25.77 -6.82 -3.21
C ARG A 359 -24.48 -7.58 -2.91
N LYS A 360 -23.78 -8.01 -3.95
CA LYS A 360 -22.51 -8.71 -3.78
C LYS A 360 -21.38 -7.76 -3.38
N VAL A 361 -20.45 -8.25 -2.57
CA VAL A 361 -19.28 -7.47 -2.12
C VAL A 361 -18.38 -7.12 -3.29
N TRP A 362 -18.11 -8.09 -4.17
CA TRP A 362 -17.25 -7.88 -5.34
C TRP A 362 -17.84 -6.84 -6.31
N GLU A 363 -19.17 -6.84 -6.52
CA GLU A 363 -19.85 -5.84 -7.34
C GLU A 363 -19.72 -4.43 -6.74
N SER A 364 -19.88 -4.32 -5.42
CA SER A 364 -19.75 -3.04 -4.70
C SER A 364 -18.34 -2.45 -4.87
N CYS A 365 -17.31 -3.29 -4.78
CA CYS A 365 -15.94 -2.88 -5.06
C CYS A 365 -15.73 -2.54 -6.54
N ARG A 366 -16.35 -3.30 -7.45
CA ARG A 366 -16.19 -3.15 -8.90
C ARG A 366 -16.79 -1.85 -9.42
N VAL A 367 -17.97 -1.47 -8.94
CA VAL A 367 -18.61 -0.20 -9.33
C VAL A 367 -17.91 1.00 -8.70
N SER A 368 -17.42 0.86 -7.47
CA SER A 368 -16.65 1.92 -6.80
C SER A 368 -15.34 2.21 -7.51
N THR A 369 -14.76 1.23 -8.22
CA THR A 369 -13.51 1.35 -9.00
C THR A 369 -13.73 1.60 -10.50
N ALA A 370 -14.99 1.78 -10.95
CA ALA A 370 -15.32 1.93 -12.36
C ALA A 370 -15.00 3.34 -12.88
N ALA A 371 -13.73 3.74 -12.80
CA ALA A 371 -13.28 5.07 -13.20
C ALA A 371 -13.44 5.24 -14.72
N PRO A 372 -14.06 6.34 -15.20
CA PRO A 372 -14.14 6.63 -16.62
C PRO A 372 -12.75 6.57 -17.25
N THR A 373 -12.67 6.03 -18.47
CA THR A 373 -11.42 5.78 -19.23
C THR A 373 -10.53 4.64 -18.72
N TYR A 374 -10.72 4.15 -17.47
CA TYR A 374 -9.94 3.04 -16.93
C TYR A 374 -10.68 1.71 -16.98
N PHE A 375 -11.98 1.70 -16.71
CA PHE A 375 -12.78 0.48 -16.66
C PHE A 375 -14.12 0.64 -17.38
N PRO A 376 -14.64 -0.43 -17.99
CA PRO A 376 -16.03 -0.44 -18.43
C PRO A 376 -16.95 -0.43 -17.22
N LEU A 377 -18.17 0.09 -17.43
CA LEU A 377 -19.27 -0.03 -16.48
C LEU A 377 -19.58 -1.51 -16.22
N LEU A 378 -19.98 -1.83 -14.99
CA LEU A 378 -20.63 -3.11 -14.75
C LEU A 378 -22.06 -3.00 -15.29
N ASP A 379 -22.39 -3.89 -16.23
CA ASP A 379 -23.70 -3.91 -16.87
C ASP A 379 -24.82 -3.99 -15.80
N ASP A 380 -25.98 -3.41 -16.11
CA ASP A 380 -27.17 -3.28 -15.26
C ASP A 380 -27.14 -2.25 -14.10
N LEU A 381 -26.00 -2.01 -13.44
CA LEU A 381 -26.00 -1.15 -12.24
C LEU A 381 -25.89 0.35 -12.54
N LYS A 382 -25.37 0.76 -13.70
CA LYS A 382 -25.22 2.18 -14.13
C LYS A 382 -24.51 3.08 -13.10
N LEU A 383 -23.69 2.47 -12.25
CA LEU A 383 -22.88 3.10 -11.22
C LEU A 383 -21.46 3.34 -11.74
N LEU A 384 -20.90 4.50 -11.40
CA LEU A 384 -19.55 4.94 -11.75
C LEU A 384 -18.66 4.97 -10.49
N ASP A 385 -17.35 5.14 -10.69
CA ASP A 385 -16.40 5.34 -9.59
C ASP A 385 -16.87 6.44 -8.63
N GLY A 386 -16.77 6.15 -7.34
CA GLY A 386 -17.13 7.10 -6.28
C GLY A 386 -16.26 8.36 -6.31
N GLY A 387 -15.05 8.28 -6.87
CA GLY A 387 -14.11 9.38 -7.02
C GLY A 387 -14.64 10.53 -7.87
N LEU A 388 -15.68 10.33 -8.69
CA LEU A 388 -16.34 11.40 -9.44
C LEU A 388 -17.17 12.36 -8.58
N ILE A 389 -17.47 12.00 -7.34
CA ILE A 389 -18.32 12.79 -6.44
C ILE A 389 -17.80 12.83 -4.99
N CYS A 390 -17.07 11.81 -4.56
CA CYS A 390 -16.68 11.57 -3.18
C CYS A 390 -15.38 10.75 -3.13
N ASN A 391 -14.26 11.31 -3.62
CA ASN A 391 -12.99 10.57 -3.60
C ASN A 391 -12.39 10.43 -2.19
N ASN A 392 -12.64 11.40 -1.32
CA ASN A 392 -12.39 11.33 0.11
C ASN A 392 -13.71 11.08 0.85
N PRO A 393 -13.97 9.85 1.35
CA PRO A 393 -15.28 9.51 1.89
C PRO A 393 -15.53 10.02 3.31
N THR A 394 -14.62 10.80 3.90
CA THR A 394 -14.66 11.11 5.34
C THR A 394 -15.97 11.80 5.75
N VAL A 395 -16.29 12.94 5.15
CA VAL A 395 -17.46 13.76 5.54
C VAL A 395 -18.76 13.04 5.20
N ASP A 396 -18.85 12.45 4.00
CA ASP A 396 -20.05 11.71 3.57
C ASP A 396 -20.32 10.48 4.45
N SER A 397 -19.27 9.80 4.91
CA SER A 397 -19.41 8.67 5.82
C SER A 397 -19.87 9.10 7.19
N MET A 398 -19.33 10.20 7.74
CA MET A 398 -19.84 10.76 8.99
C MET A 398 -21.32 11.15 8.86
N ALA A 399 -21.71 11.77 7.74
CA ALA A 399 -23.10 12.13 7.46
C ALA A 399 -24.02 10.89 7.37
N GLU A 400 -23.58 9.82 6.70
CA GLU A 400 -24.32 8.54 6.64
C GLU A 400 -24.47 7.91 8.03
N ILE A 401 -23.40 7.88 8.82
CA ILE A 401 -23.42 7.33 10.19
C ILE A 401 -24.45 8.10 11.03
N ILE A 402 -24.41 9.44 11.03
CA ILE A 402 -25.37 10.28 11.74
C ILE A 402 -26.81 9.99 11.29
N GLN A 403 -27.04 9.92 9.98
CA GLN A 403 -28.37 9.67 9.44
C GLN A 403 -28.89 8.27 9.82
N GLN A 404 -28.04 7.26 9.75
CA GLN A 404 -28.40 5.88 10.09
C GLN A 404 -28.71 5.74 11.59
N VAL A 405 -27.82 6.21 12.46
CA VAL A 405 -28.00 6.14 13.92
C VAL A 405 -29.24 6.92 14.36
N LYS A 406 -29.53 8.06 13.70
CA LYS A 406 -30.77 8.82 13.94
C LYS A 406 -32.03 8.05 13.54
N LYS A 407 -32.01 7.29 12.44
CA LYS A 407 -33.13 6.39 12.07
C LYS A 407 -33.35 5.29 13.10
N GLU A 408 -32.28 4.83 13.74
CA GLU A 408 -32.31 3.87 14.85
C GLU A 408 -32.75 4.50 16.19
N GLY A 409 -33.08 5.81 16.21
CA GLY A 409 -33.58 6.51 17.40
C GLY A 409 -32.49 6.90 18.40
N MET A 410 -31.22 6.85 17.99
CA MET A 410 -30.06 7.14 18.83
C MET A 410 -29.35 8.43 18.37
N CYS A 411 -28.45 8.94 19.21
CA CYS A 411 -27.49 9.97 18.84
C CYS A 411 -26.11 9.33 18.66
N VAL A 412 -25.34 9.83 17.71
CA VAL A 412 -23.94 9.43 17.53
C VAL A 412 -23.02 10.54 18.02
N ASP A 413 -21.97 10.13 18.70
CA ASP A 413 -20.78 10.92 18.95
C ASP A 413 -19.59 10.24 18.26
N PHE A 414 -18.49 10.95 18.00
CA PHE A 414 -17.32 10.40 17.35
C PHE A 414 -16.14 10.36 18.31
N GLY A 415 -15.49 9.19 18.42
CA GLY A 415 -14.32 9.01 19.27
C GLY A 415 -13.01 9.33 18.57
N CYS A 416 -12.94 9.04 17.28
CA CYS A 416 -11.78 9.30 16.43
C CYS A 416 -12.16 9.11 14.96
N VAL A 417 -11.60 9.95 14.09
CA VAL A 417 -11.66 9.79 12.64
C VAL A 417 -10.26 9.74 12.08
N VAL A 418 -9.91 8.63 11.44
CA VAL A 418 -8.63 8.44 10.73
C VAL A 418 -8.91 8.43 9.24
N SER A 419 -8.39 9.40 8.51
CA SER A 419 -8.49 9.50 7.04
C SER A 419 -7.12 9.25 6.41
N ILE A 420 -7.04 8.26 5.52
CA ILE A 420 -5.80 7.86 4.86
C ILE A 420 -5.92 8.09 3.36
N GLY A 421 -5.05 8.96 2.85
CA GLY A 421 -4.96 9.30 1.44
C GLY A 421 -4.00 8.41 0.66
N THR A 422 -4.19 8.38 -0.65
CA THR A 422 -3.34 7.60 -1.57
C THR A 422 -2.11 8.38 -2.05
N GLY A 423 -1.95 9.64 -1.65
CA GLY A 423 -0.76 10.46 -1.88
C GLY A 423 -1.11 11.82 -2.49
N ALA A 424 -0.46 12.87 -1.98
CA ALA A 424 -0.73 14.23 -2.41
C ALA A 424 0.21 14.63 -3.55
N THR A 425 -0.35 15.01 -4.70
CA THR A 425 0.40 15.59 -5.81
C THR A 425 0.76 17.05 -5.51
N LYS A 426 1.92 17.50 -5.99
CA LYS A 426 2.29 18.91 -5.88
C LYS A 426 1.46 19.74 -6.86
N PRO A 427 0.99 20.95 -6.47
CA PRO A 427 0.37 21.88 -7.40
C PRO A 427 1.32 22.14 -8.58
N GLN A 428 0.81 22.00 -9.80
CA GLN A 428 1.53 22.34 -11.01
C GLN A 428 0.99 23.64 -11.56
N GLU A 429 1.89 24.56 -11.96
CA GLU A 429 1.48 25.74 -12.71
C GLU A 429 0.97 25.30 -14.09
N ILE A 430 -0.30 25.56 -14.34
CA ILE A 430 -0.91 25.38 -15.65
C ILE A 430 -1.05 26.75 -16.33
N GLY A 431 -0.89 26.77 -17.65
CA GLY A 431 -1.17 27.97 -18.45
C GLY A 431 -2.67 28.31 -18.45
N ASP A 432 -3.02 29.51 -18.93
CA ASP A 432 -4.40 29.98 -18.97
C ASP A 432 -5.33 28.96 -19.66
N VAL A 433 -6.35 28.53 -18.93
CA VAL A 433 -7.38 27.61 -19.41
C VAL A 433 -8.58 28.40 -19.98
N GLU A 434 -8.29 29.43 -20.79
CA GLU A 434 -9.35 30.20 -21.45
C GLU A 434 -9.75 29.53 -22.77
N ILE A 435 -10.90 28.87 -22.77
CA ILE A 435 -11.56 28.41 -24.00
C ILE A 435 -12.70 29.39 -24.32
N PHE A 436 -12.35 30.53 -24.92
CA PHE A 436 -13.31 31.49 -25.45
C PHE A 436 -13.53 31.25 -26.95
N LEU A 437 -14.72 30.73 -27.31
CA LEU A 437 -15.12 30.47 -28.70
C LEU A 437 -16.22 31.46 -29.14
N PRO A 438 -15.87 32.70 -29.52
CA PRO A 438 -16.86 33.74 -29.81
C PRO A 438 -17.65 33.51 -31.10
N ASN A 439 -17.15 32.73 -32.06
CA ASN A 439 -17.80 32.51 -33.35
C ASN A 439 -17.71 31.04 -33.85
N PRO A 440 -18.70 30.53 -34.62
CA PRO A 440 -18.66 29.17 -35.18
C PRO A 440 -17.49 28.91 -36.15
N SER A 441 -17.00 29.95 -36.83
CA SER A 441 -15.90 29.83 -37.80
C SER A 441 -14.51 29.66 -37.16
N SER A 442 -14.34 30.06 -35.90
CA SER A 442 -13.10 29.83 -35.12
C SER A 442 -12.89 28.35 -34.76
N ILE A 443 -13.95 27.55 -34.75
CA ILE A 443 -13.90 26.11 -34.49
C ILE A 443 -13.10 25.39 -35.60
N PHE A 444 -13.32 25.78 -36.86
CA PHE A 444 -12.72 25.12 -38.03
C PHE A 444 -11.29 25.59 -38.36
N LYS A 445 -10.86 26.76 -37.89
CA LYS A 445 -9.50 27.27 -38.19
C LYS A 445 -8.40 26.62 -37.35
N ASN A 446 -8.75 26.16 -36.14
CA ASN A 446 -7.80 25.64 -35.15
C ASN A 446 -8.25 24.28 -34.58
N VAL A 447 -8.82 23.40 -35.41
CA VAL A 447 -9.42 22.13 -34.98
C VAL A 447 -8.48 21.31 -34.09
N THR A 448 -7.21 21.15 -34.48
CA THR A 448 -6.21 20.38 -33.71
C THR A 448 -5.90 21.01 -32.36
N LYS A 449 -5.67 22.33 -32.33
CA LYS A 449 -5.40 23.09 -31.10
C LYS A 449 -6.61 23.09 -30.16
N ASN A 450 -7.82 23.19 -30.71
CA ASN A 450 -9.07 23.14 -29.95
C ASN A 450 -9.34 21.74 -29.39
N LEU A 451 -9.03 20.67 -30.15
CA LEU A 451 -9.13 19.29 -29.67
C LEU A 451 -8.14 19.03 -28.52
N GLN A 452 -6.90 19.50 -28.67
CA GLN A 452 -5.88 19.39 -27.61
C GLN A 452 -6.27 20.18 -26.36
N ALA A 453 -6.77 21.41 -26.51
CA ALA A 453 -7.24 22.22 -25.40
C ALA A 453 -8.44 21.58 -24.68
N LEU A 454 -9.40 21.02 -25.43
CA LEU A 454 -10.53 20.30 -24.86
C LEU A 454 -10.10 19.02 -24.13
N GLY A 455 -9.15 18.27 -24.69
CA GLY A 455 -8.57 17.09 -24.05
C GLY A 455 -7.87 17.44 -22.74
N ASN A 456 -7.03 18.47 -22.75
CA ASN A 456 -6.34 18.95 -21.54
C ASN A 456 -7.35 19.45 -20.49
N LEU A 457 -8.33 20.27 -20.86
CA LEU A 457 -9.38 20.74 -19.95
C LEU A 457 -10.16 19.57 -19.34
N THR A 458 -10.53 18.57 -20.14
CA THR A 458 -11.24 17.38 -19.66
C THR A 458 -10.40 16.62 -18.65
N GLN A 459 -9.10 16.43 -18.93
CA GLN A 459 -8.19 15.76 -18.01
C GLN A 459 -7.99 16.55 -16.71
N HIS A 460 -7.84 17.87 -16.79
CA HIS A 460 -7.71 18.74 -15.61
C HIS A 460 -8.98 18.70 -14.76
N PHE A 461 -10.17 18.79 -15.38
CA PHE A 461 -11.43 18.69 -14.66
C PHE A 461 -11.60 17.34 -13.98
N LEU A 462 -11.25 16.24 -14.67
CA LEU A 462 -11.27 14.90 -14.06
C LEU A 462 -10.31 14.79 -12.89
N ASN A 463 -9.09 15.34 -13.01
CA ASN A 463 -8.10 15.33 -11.94
C ASN A 463 -8.58 16.13 -10.72
N GLU A 464 -9.17 17.31 -10.93
CA GLU A 464 -9.72 18.16 -9.85
C GLU A 464 -10.90 17.50 -9.14
N VAL A 465 -11.85 16.93 -9.91
CA VAL A 465 -13.02 16.23 -9.35
C VAL A 465 -12.60 15.00 -8.56
N MET A 466 -11.57 14.28 -9.03
CA MET A 466 -11.03 13.11 -8.36
C MET A 466 -9.95 13.46 -7.31
N GLN A 467 -9.71 14.73 -6.99
CA GLN A 467 -8.77 15.09 -5.94
C GLN A 467 -9.36 14.72 -4.56
N SER A 468 -8.58 14.05 -3.72
CA SER A 468 -9.01 13.68 -2.36
C SER A 468 -8.40 14.55 -1.25
N ASP A 469 -7.40 15.36 -1.61
CA ASP A 469 -6.80 16.39 -0.77
C ASP A 469 -7.37 17.78 -1.06
N GLY A 470 -7.20 18.75 -0.15
CA GLY A 470 -7.66 20.13 -0.33
C GLY A 470 -8.87 20.47 0.53
N GLN A 471 -9.94 20.99 -0.07
CA GLN A 471 -11.09 21.50 0.69
C GLN A 471 -11.83 20.41 1.49
N GLU A 472 -11.82 19.16 1.03
CA GLU A 472 -12.46 18.06 1.76
C GLU A 472 -11.80 17.79 3.11
N ILE A 473 -10.48 17.97 3.23
CA ILE A 473 -9.76 17.82 4.50
C ILE A 473 -10.15 18.93 5.47
N ILE A 474 -10.26 20.17 4.98
CA ILE A 474 -10.65 21.32 5.81
C ILE A 474 -12.08 21.12 6.35
N ARG A 475 -12.98 20.62 5.50
CA ARG A 475 -14.35 20.29 5.91
C ARG A 475 -14.38 19.16 6.94
N ALA A 476 -13.63 18.09 6.70
CA ALA A 476 -13.53 16.96 7.62
C ALA A 476 -12.98 17.39 8.99
N GLN A 477 -11.88 18.15 9.02
CA GLN A 477 -11.31 18.72 10.25
C GLN A 477 -12.34 19.60 10.97
N SER A 478 -12.97 20.54 10.26
CA SER A 478 -13.97 21.44 10.85
C SER A 478 -15.16 20.69 11.44
N PHE A 479 -15.57 19.60 10.79
CA PHE A 479 -16.65 18.75 11.28
C PHE A 479 -16.23 17.99 12.54
N CYS A 480 -15.03 17.40 12.54
CA CYS A 480 -14.49 16.72 13.73
C CYS A 480 -14.29 17.68 14.91
N ASP A 481 -13.80 18.89 14.66
CA ASP A 481 -13.67 19.95 15.67
C ASP A 481 -15.02 20.32 16.29
N ALA A 482 -16.09 20.34 15.47
CA ALA A 482 -17.45 20.60 15.95
C ALA A 482 -18.01 19.47 16.84
N PHE A 483 -17.59 18.22 16.62
CA PHE A 483 -17.88 17.08 17.50
C PHE A 483 -16.89 16.96 18.67
N GLY A 484 -15.79 17.72 18.67
CA GLY A 484 -14.72 17.58 19.66
C GLY A 484 -13.95 16.27 19.54
N CYS A 485 -13.93 15.64 18.35
CA CYS A 485 -13.26 14.37 18.12
C CYS A 485 -11.90 14.54 17.41
N PRO A 486 -10.88 13.75 17.75
CA PRO A 486 -9.61 13.75 17.03
C PRO A 486 -9.78 13.36 15.55
N TYR A 487 -9.25 14.19 14.66
CA TYR A 487 -9.12 13.90 13.24
C TYR A 487 -7.65 13.72 12.85
N PHE A 488 -7.33 12.60 12.23
CA PHE A 488 -6.00 12.32 11.72
C PHE A 488 -6.06 12.16 10.20
N ARG A 489 -5.34 13.01 9.47
CA ARG A 489 -5.16 12.89 8.02
C ARG A 489 -3.74 12.40 7.73
N LEU A 490 -3.62 11.18 7.21
CA LEU A 490 -2.36 10.59 6.79
C LEU A 490 -2.30 10.59 5.27
N THR A 491 -1.53 11.49 4.68
CA THR A 491 -1.33 11.53 3.22
C THR A 491 0.10 11.94 2.90
N PRO A 492 0.95 10.98 2.52
CA PRO A 492 2.33 11.27 2.18
C PRO A 492 2.38 12.11 0.89
N PRO A 493 3.31 13.06 0.77
CA PRO A 493 3.54 13.77 -0.48
C PRO A 493 4.13 12.81 -1.51
N LEU A 494 3.63 12.86 -2.74
CA LEU A 494 4.23 12.12 -3.85
C LEU A 494 5.48 12.85 -4.35
N ALA A 495 6.59 12.11 -4.45
CA ALA A 495 7.85 12.64 -4.97
C ALA A 495 7.76 12.98 -6.47
N GLU A 496 7.03 12.14 -7.20
CA GLU A 496 6.69 12.28 -8.62
C GLU A 496 5.26 11.83 -8.85
N ASP A 497 4.68 12.17 -10.01
CA ASP A 497 3.34 11.73 -10.35
C ASP A 497 3.31 10.24 -10.70
N VAL A 498 2.50 9.47 -9.96
CA VAL A 498 2.36 8.02 -10.14
C VAL A 498 0.97 7.74 -10.72
N PRO A 499 0.87 7.24 -11.97
CA PRO A 499 -0.40 6.92 -12.58
C PRO A 499 -1.22 5.91 -11.78
N LEU A 500 -2.55 6.04 -11.86
CA LEU A 500 -3.49 5.16 -11.14
C LEU A 500 -3.42 3.69 -11.54
N ASP A 501 -2.94 3.40 -12.75
CA ASP A 501 -2.74 2.05 -13.31
C ASP A 501 -1.25 1.68 -13.47
N CYS A 502 -0.36 2.30 -12.70
CA CYS A 502 1.07 1.99 -12.73
C CYS A 502 1.36 0.55 -12.29
N SER A 503 1.97 -0.23 -13.18
CA SER A 503 2.44 -1.60 -12.94
C SER A 503 3.97 -1.74 -12.93
N ASP A 504 4.70 -0.63 -13.08
CA ASP A 504 6.17 -0.60 -13.08
C ASP A 504 6.70 -0.76 -11.64
N PRO A 505 7.39 -1.88 -11.32
CA PRO A 505 7.93 -2.11 -9.98
C PRO A 505 8.86 -1.00 -9.49
N ALA A 506 9.65 -0.39 -10.38
CA ALA A 506 10.62 0.63 -9.98
C ALA A 506 9.93 1.90 -9.45
N LYS A 507 8.87 2.35 -10.14
CA LYS A 507 8.06 3.50 -9.71
C LYS A 507 7.27 3.20 -8.43
N LEU A 508 6.70 2.02 -8.34
CA LEU A 508 5.98 1.59 -7.13
C LEU A 508 6.92 1.51 -5.91
N ILE A 509 8.12 0.97 -6.09
CA ILE A 509 9.17 0.94 -5.06
C ILE A 509 9.60 2.34 -4.68
N GLU A 510 9.82 3.24 -5.64
CA GLU A 510 10.20 4.63 -5.35
C GLU A 510 9.12 5.33 -4.52
N MET A 511 7.84 5.16 -4.88
CA MET A 511 6.71 5.69 -4.13
C MET A 511 6.68 5.14 -2.70
N LEU A 512 6.75 3.81 -2.54
CA LEU A 512 6.77 3.16 -1.22
C LEU A 512 7.94 3.63 -0.37
N TYR A 513 9.14 3.73 -0.95
CA TYR A 513 10.34 4.21 -0.28
C TYR A 513 10.14 5.62 0.24
N ASN A 514 9.70 6.55 -0.61
CA ASN A 514 9.47 7.93 -0.20
C ASN A 514 8.39 8.06 0.88
N THR A 515 7.32 7.29 0.77
CA THR A 515 6.28 7.21 1.81
C THR A 515 6.82 6.66 3.12
N GLN A 516 7.67 5.63 3.08
CA GLN A 516 8.26 5.08 4.31
C GLN A 516 9.21 6.07 4.98
N MET A 517 10.04 6.75 4.19
CA MET A 517 10.90 7.82 4.70
C MET A 517 10.07 8.96 5.31
N TYR A 518 8.92 9.30 4.73
CA TYR A 518 8.01 10.31 5.28
C TYR A 518 7.50 9.92 6.68
N TYR A 519 7.05 8.68 6.88
CA TYR A 519 6.56 8.24 8.19
C TYR A 519 7.68 8.13 9.23
N LEU A 520 8.88 7.69 8.84
CA LEU A 520 10.04 7.71 9.74
C LEU A 520 10.46 9.12 10.14
N ASP A 521 10.27 10.10 9.26
CA ASP A 521 10.55 11.51 9.56
C ASP A 521 9.45 12.17 10.42
N ASN A 522 8.25 11.58 10.46
CA ASN A 522 7.08 12.09 11.18
C ASN A 522 6.52 11.06 12.19
N PRO A 523 7.32 10.57 13.15
CA PRO A 523 6.91 9.47 14.03
C PRO A 523 5.76 9.84 14.97
N GLN A 524 5.66 11.11 15.38
CA GLN A 524 4.55 11.65 16.18
C GLN A 524 3.18 11.35 15.54
N MET A 525 3.05 11.53 14.22
CA MET A 525 1.79 11.32 13.50
C MET A 525 1.29 9.88 13.66
N ILE A 526 2.20 8.90 13.57
CA ILE A 526 1.87 7.49 13.73
C ILE A 526 1.56 7.16 15.20
N ASP A 527 2.34 7.73 16.11
CA ASP A 527 2.19 7.54 17.55
C ASP A 527 0.85 8.05 18.08
N ASP A 528 0.43 9.25 17.65
CA ASP A 528 -0.83 9.86 18.06
C ASP A 528 -2.02 8.99 17.67
N VAL A 529 -2.04 8.52 16.42
CA VAL A 529 -3.08 7.61 15.93
C VAL A 529 -3.08 6.31 16.75
N ALA A 530 -1.93 5.68 16.90
CA ALA A 530 -1.80 4.41 17.63
C ALA A 530 -2.29 4.54 19.08
N LYS A 531 -1.92 5.62 19.77
CA LYS A 531 -2.33 5.91 21.14
C LYS A 531 -3.82 6.20 21.24
N THR A 532 -4.39 7.01 20.34
CA THR A 532 -5.83 7.26 20.32
C THR A 532 -6.61 5.97 20.11
N LEU A 533 -6.18 5.10 19.19
CA LEU A 533 -6.83 3.81 18.98
C LEU A 533 -6.72 2.90 20.21
N LEU A 534 -5.57 2.83 20.88
CA LEU A 534 -5.38 2.04 22.11
C LEU A 534 -6.18 2.56 23.31
N SER A 535 -6.57 3.84 23.31
CA SER A 535 -7.42 4.42 24.34
C SER A 535 -8.91 4.03 24.21
N LYS A 536 -9.31 3.42 23.08
CA LYS A 536 -10.63 2.82 22.90
C LYS A 536 -10.81 1.59 23.79
#